data_AF-A0A962TI91-F1
#
_entry.id   AF-A0A962TI91-F1
#
_cell.length_a   1.000
_cell.length_b   1.000
_cell.length_c   1.000
_cell.angle_alpha   90.00
_cell.angle_beta   90.00
_cell.angle_gamma   90.00
#
_symmetry.space_group_name_H-M   'P 1'
#
loop_
_entity.id
_entity.type
_entity.pdbx_description
1 polymer ?
#
loop_
_entity_poly.entity_id
_entity_poly.type
_entity_poly.pdbx_seq_one_letter_code
_entity_poly.pdbx_strand_id
1 'polypeptide(L)'
;VTNKPGWLTEPLVKALGLWSRAACVVSGDTLDKRKPDPEPLWHACEQIGVAPAHSLYVGDAERDIQAGKRAGMRALVAGFGYLSVDDRPEEWGADGILRQPLDLLTWIGTGSVAIQLSQNPPPPGRGS
;
A
#
# COMPACT_ATOMS: atom_id res chain seq x y z
N VAL A 1 -3.41 -1.84 3.10
CA VAL A 1 -3.68 -3.13 3.80
C VAL A 1 -3.43 -2.99 5.29
N THR A 2 -4.38 -3.36 6.13
CA THR A 2 -4.31 -3.24 7.60
C THR A 2 -4.88 -4.49 8.29
N ASN A 3 -4.44 -4.78 9.51
CA ASN A 3 -5.06 -5.82 10.35
C ASN A 3 -6.25 -5.28 11.16
N LYS A 4 -6.53 -3.98 11.09
CA LYS A 4 -7.71 -3.38 11.75
C LYS A 4 -8.98 -3.78 11.00
N PRO A 5 -10.09 -4.08 11.71
CA PRO A 5 -11.34 -4.44 11.07
C PRO A 5 -11.92 -3.28 10.25
N GLY A 6 -12.79 -3.59 9.29
CA GLY A 6 -13.34 -2.65 8.32
C GLY A 6 -14.13 -1.53 8.97
N TRP A 7 -14.89 -1.85 10.01
CA TRP A 7 -15.70 -0.86 10.75
C TRP A 7 -14.85 0.23 11.44
N LEU A 8 -13.56 -0.02 11.70
CA LEU A 8 -12.61 1.00 12.17
C LEU A 8 -11.85 1.66 11.01
N THR A 9 -11.49 0.85 10.02
CA THR A 9 -10.64 1.28 8.90
C THR A 9 -11.37 2.25 7.98
N GLU A 10 -12.59 1.90 7.56
CA GLU A 10 -13.33 2.66 6.56
C GLU A 10 -13.69 4.09 7.02
N PRO A 11 -14.25 4.31 8.23
CA PRO A 11 -14.54 5.66 8.70
C PRO A 11 -13.27 6.52 8.81
N LEU A 12 -12.17 5.94 9.31
CA LEU A 12 -10.90 6.66 9.46
C LEU A 12 -10.31 7.06 8.11
N VAL A 13 -10.24 6.13 7.15
CA VAL A 13 -9.71 6.39 5.81
C VAL A 13 -10.55 7.42 5.06
N LYS A 14 -11.89 7.40 5.24
CA LYS A 14 -12.79 8.45 4.71
C LYS A 14 -12.55 9.80 5.36
N ALA A 15 -12.46 9.86 6.69
CA ALA A 15 -12.23 11.10 7.43
C ALA A 15 -10.88 11.75 7.09
N LEU A 16 -9.85 10.96 6.77
CA LEU A 16 -8.54 11.45 6.33
C LEU A 16 -8.51 11.85 4.84
N GLY A 17 -9.62 11.74 4.10
CA GLY A 17 -9.67 12.03 2.67
C GLY A 17 -8.84 11.05 1.81
N LEU A 18 -8.56 9.85 2.33
CA LEU A 18 -7.73 8.85 1.67
C LEU A 18 -8.54 7.82 0.88
N TRP A 19 -9.86 7.72 1.11
CA TRP A 19 -10.71 6.70 0.49
C TRP A 19 -10.67 6.75 -1.04
N SER A 20 -10.81 7.93 -1.64
CA SER A 20 -10.76 8.11 -3.09
C SER A 20 -9.35 8.13 -3.68
N ARG A 21 -8.32 8.27 -2.82
CA ARG A 21 -6.91 8.26 -3.23
C ARG A 21 -6.30 6.86 -3.23
N ALA A 22 -6.86 5.96 -2.42
CA ALA A 22 -6.45 4.57 -2.39
C ALA A 22 -7.15 3.79 -3.51
N ALA A 23 -6.39 3.10 -4.35
CA ALA A 23 -6.95 2.24 -5.38
C ALA A 23 -7.71 1.03 -4.79
N CYS A 24 -7.31 0.57 -3.60
CA CYS A 24 -8.06 -0.41 -2.81
C CYS A 24 -7.78 -0.24 -1.31
N VAL A 25 -8.69 -0.76 -0.48
CA VAL A 25 -8.52 -0.85 0.98
C VAL A 25 -8.81 -2.28 1.41
N VAL A 26 -7.80 -2.95 1.95
CA VAL A 26 -7.92 -4.29 2.53
C VAL A 26 -7.81 -4.18 4.05
N SER A 27 -8.89 -4.52 4.75
CA SER A 27 -9.01 -4.53 6.21
C SER A 27 -8.72 -5.91 6.77
N GLY A 28 -8.56 -6.02 8.09
CA GLY A 28 -8.22 -7.27 8.75
C GLY A 28 -9.32 -8.33 8.70
N ASP A 29 -10.53 -7.95 8.35
CA ASP A 29 -11.71 -8.81 8.19
C ASP A 29 -12.17 -8.88 6.72
N THR A 30 -11.38 -8.38 5.77
CA THR A 30 -11.64 -8.55 4.33
C THR A 30 -11.42 -10.00 3.89
N LEU A 31 -10.48 -10.70 4.53
CA LEU A 31 -10.15 -12.11 4.31
C LEU A 31 -10.07 -12.83 5.66
N ASP A 32 -10.10 -14.16 5.63
CA ASP A 32 -9.90 -15.00 6.83
C ASP A 32 -8.49 -14.84 7.41
N LYS A 33 -7.52 -14.47 6.58
CA LYS A 33 -6.11 -14.32 6.95
C LYS A 33 -5.70 -12.86 7.12
N ARG A 34 -4.70 -12.66 7.99
CA ARG A 34 -4.11 -11.37 8.35
C ARG A 34 -2.59 -11.45 8.30
N LYS A 35 -1.94 -10.30 8.21
CA LYS A 35 -0.47 -10.21 8.34
C LYS A 35 -0.06 -10.86 9.67
N PRO A 36 0.96 -11.75 9.69
CA PRO A 36 2.06 -11.86 8.72
C PRO A 36 1.80 -12.77 7.50
N ASP A 37 0.59 -13.29 7.31
CA ASP A 37 0.24 -14.01 6.09
C ASP A 37 0.28 -13.04 4.88
N PRO A 38 0.84 -13.45 3.72
CA PRO A 38 0.96 -12.60 2.53
C PRO A 38 -0.35 -12.45 1.73
N GLU A 39 -1.36 -13.29 1.97
CA GLU A 39 -2.59 -13.33 1.18
C GLU A 39 -3.33 -11.98 1.10
N PRO A 40 -3.43 -11.15 2.17
CA PRO A 40 -4.00 -9.81 2.08
C PRO A 40 -3.23 -8.85 1.15
N LEU A 41 -1.92 -9.07 0.96
CA LEU A 41 -1.09 -8.26 0.05
C LEU A 41 -1.30 -8.71 -1.39
N TRP A 42 -1.40 -10.02 -1.63
CA TRP A 42 -1.75 -10.55 -2.96
C TRP A 42 -3.13 -10.10 -3.40
N HIS A 43 -4.12 -10.16 -2.51
CA HIS A 43 -5.47 -9.68 -2.79
C HIS A 43 -5.47 -8.19 -3.16
N ALA A 44 -4.72 -7.34 -2.44
CA ALA A 44 -4.58 -5.93 -2.78
C ALA A 44 -3.94 -5.73 -4.16
N CYS A 45 -2.89 -6.48 -4.48
CA CYS A 45 -2.23 -6.47 -5.78
C CYS A 45 -3.15 -6.88 -6.92
N GLU A 46 -3.93 -7.95 -6.72
CA GLU A 46 -4.92 -8.43 -7.69
C GLU A 46 -5.99 -7.38 -7.97
N GLN A 47 -6.55 -6.75 -6.93
CA GLN A 47 -7.56 -5.70 -7.06
C GLN A 47 -7.10 -4.51 -7.91
N ILE A 48 -5.80 -4.19 -7.88
CA ILE A 48 -5.23 -3.04 -8.60
C ILE A 48 -4.49 -3.44 -9.88
N GLY A 49 -4.42 -4.74 -10.21
CA GLY A 49 -3.74 -5.24 -11.41
C GLY A 49 -2.22 -5.06 -11.41
N VAL A 50 -1.55 -5.09 -10.24
CA VAL A 50 -0.10 -4.91 -10.12
C VAL A 50 0.56 -6.14 -9.52
N ALA A 51 1.65 -6.61 -10.12
CA ALA A 51 2.42 -7.73 -9.59
C ALA A 51 3.10 -7.38 -8.25
N PRO A 52 3.16 -8.30 -7.27
CA PRO A 52 3.85 -8.04 -6.00
C PRO A 52 5.33 -7.64 -6.16
N ALA A 53 6.03 -8.24 -7.11
CA ALA A 53 7.42 -7.90 -7.42
C ALA A 53 7.63 -6.44 -7.87
N HIS A 54 6.58 -5.78 -8.36
CA HIS A 54 6.60 -4.36 -8.76
C HIS A 54 6.06 -3.44 -7.67
N SER A 55 5.83 -3.96 -6.46
CA SER A 55 5.25 -3.23 -5.33
C SER A 55 6.27 -3.00 -4.22
N LEU A 56 6.10 -1.89 -3.51
CA LEU A 56 6.75 -1.65 -2.22
C LEU A 56 5.72 -1.82 -1.11
N TYR A 57 6.08 -2.57 -0.08
CA TYR A 57 5.31 -2.66 1.15
C TYR A 57 5.98 -1.84 2.24
N VAL A 58 5.23 -0.94 2.87
CA VAL A 58 5.72 -0.05 3.94
C VAL A 58 4.86 -0.28 5.17
N GLY A 59 5.49 -0.63 6.29
CA GLY A 59 4.81 -0.86 7.57
C GLY A 59 5.75 -0.64 8.75
N ASP A 60 5.18 -0.58 9.95
CA ASP A 60 5.88 -0.20 11.18
C ASP A 60 5.99 -1.34 12.20
N ALA A 61 5.49 -2.54 11.86
CA ALA A 61 5.59 -3.71 12.70
C ALA A 61 6.28 -4.89 12.01
N GLU A 62 6.90 -5.78 12.78
CA GLU A 62 7.57 -6.99 12.25
C GLU A 62 6.67 -7.81 11.31
N ARG A 63 5.41 -8.03 11.70
CA ARG A 63 4.41 -8.76 10.89
C ARG A 63 4.19 -8.13 9.52
N ASP A 64 4.39 -6.82 9.39
CA ASP A 64 4.24 -6.10 8.14
C ASP A 64 5.39 -6.45 7.20
N ILE A 65 6.61 -6.43 7.72
CA ILE A 65 7.82 -6.82 6.97
C ILE A 65 7.74 -8.28 6.56
N GLN A 66 7.36 -9.17 7.48
CA GLN A 66 7.18 -10.60 7.20
C GLN A 66 6.16 -10.83 6.09
N ALA A 67 5.00 -10.16 6.12
CA ALA A 67 4.00 -10.27 5.07
C ALA A 67 4.53 -9.77 3.72
N GLY A 68 5.19 -8.60 3.69
CA GLY A 68 5.77 -8.03 2.47
C GLY A 68 6.80 -8.95 1.82
N LYS A 69 7.74 -9.48 2.60
CA LYS A 69 8.77 -10.41 2.12
C LYS A 69 8.16 -11.71 1.60
N ARG A 70 7.23 -12.32 2.34
CA ARG A 70 6.52 -13.54 1.91
C ARG A 70 5.68 -13.32 0.65
N ALA A 71 5.18 -12.11 0.45
CA ALA A 71 4.42 -11.75 -0.75
C ALA A 71 5.31 -11.55 -1.99
N GLY A 72 6.65 -11.53 -1.83
CA GLY A 72 7.59 -11.23 -2.91
C GLY A 72 7.71 -9.74 -3.23
N MET A 73 7.34 -8.87 -2.28
CA MET A 73 7.49 -7.41 -2.39
C MET A 73 8.83 -6.96 -1.80
N ARG A 74 9.30 -5.78 -2.22
CA ARG A 74 10.30 -5.03 -1.44
C ARG A 74 9.62 -4.48 -0.18
N ALA A 75 10.13 -4.77 1.00
CA ALA A 75 9.53 -4.42 2.28
C ALA A 75 10.39 -3.42 3.05
N LEU A 76 9.79 -2.30 3.47
CA LEU A 76 10.45 -1.20 4.16
C LEU A 76 9.80 -0.93 5.50
N VAL A 77 10.63 -0.65 6.52
CA VAL A 77 10.14 -0.19 7.82
C VAL A 77 9.86 1.30 7.77
N ALA A 78 8.67 1.71 8.20
CA ALA A 78 8.38 3.09 8.54
C ALA A 78 8.92 3.39 9.95
N GLY A 79 10.19 3.82 10.06
CA GLY A 79 10.82 4.13 11.35
C GLY A 79 10.24 5.34 12.08
N PHE A 80 9.39 6.12 11.40
CA PHE A 80 8.57 7.19 11.97
C PHE A 80 7.17 6.71 12.43
N GLY A 81 6.89 5.41 12.35
CA GLY A 81 5.63 4.79 12.75
C GLY A 81 5.54 4.49 14.24
N TYR A 82 4.64 3.58 14.62
CA TYR A 82 4.33 3.22 16.01
C TYR A 82 5.22 2.06 16.51
N LEU A 83 6.52 2.28 16.55
CA LEU A 83 7.47 1.31 17.11
C LEU A 83 7.53 1.43 18.64
N SER A 84 7.67 0.30 19.33
CA SER A 84 7.97 0.21 20.75
C SER A 84 9.47 0.42 21.02
N VAL A 85 9.82 0.76 22.25
CA VAL A 85 11.23 0.82 22.72
C VAL A 85 11.94 -0.54 22.62
N ASP A 86 11.16 -1.61 22.71
CA ASP A 86 11.66 -2.98 22.64
C ASP A 86 11.75 -3.52 21.20
N ASP A 87 11.18 -2.80 20.23
CA ASP A 87 11.27 -3.22 18.83
C ASP A 87 12.71 -3.09 18.32
N ARG A 88 13.10 -4.04 17.47
CA ARG A 88 14.40 -4.10 16.78
C ARG A 88 14.16 -4.18 15.28
N PRO A 89 13.72 -3.08 14.64
CA PRO A 89 13.35 -3.07 13.22
C PRO A 89 14.48 -3.52 12.28
N GLU A 90 15.74 -3.34 12.70
CA GLU A 90 16.93 -3.83 12.03
C GLU A 90 17.02 -5.36 11.95
N GLU A 91 16.35 -6.09 12.84
CA GLU A 91 16.34 -7.56 12.89
C GLU A 91 15.19 -8.17 12.06
N TRP A 92 14.22 -7.38 11.62
CA TRP A 92 13.01 -7.88 10.94
C TRP A 92 13.23 -8.32 9.48
N GLY A 93 14.43 -8.12 8.92
CA GLY A 93 14.76 -8.53 7.56
C GLY A 93 14.17 -7.64 6.45
N ALA A 94 13.88 -6.38 6.78
CA ALA A 94 13.44 -5.37 5.81
C ALA A 94 14.57 -5.00 4.84
N ASP A 95 14.19 -4.56 3.64
CA ASP A 95 15.14 -4.07 2.63
C ASP A 95 15.66 -2.67 2.97
N GLY A 96 14.98 -1.93 3.85
CA GLY A 96 15.41 -0.63 4.35
C GLY A 96 14.51 -0.07 5.45
N ILE A 97 15.00 0.95 6.15
CA ILE A 97 14.28 1.69 7.19
C ILE A 97 14.16 3.15 6.75
N LEU A 98 12.93 3.64 6.64
CA LEU A 98 12.62 5.03 6.33
C LEU A 98 12.61 5.84 7.62
N ARG A 99 13.36 6.94 7.69
CA ARG A 99 13.40 7.83 8.86
C ARG A 99 12.27 8.87 8.81
N GLN A 100 11.79 9.20 7.62
CA GLN A 100 10.67 10.11 7.38
C GLN A 100 9.91 9.69 6.11
N PRO A 101 8.64 10.12 5.94
CA PRO A 101 7.83 9.75 4.77
C PRO A 101 8.49 10.07 3.42
N LEU A 102 9.23 11.17 3.33
CA LEU A 102 9.88 11.61 2.08
C LEU A 102 11.03 10.68 1.64
N ASP A 103 11.60 9.89 2.53
CA ASP A 103 12.66 8.93 2.17
C ASP A 103 12.15 7.88 1.17
N LEU A 104 10.84 7.64 1.12
CA LEU A 104 10.19 6.74 0.15
C LEU A 104 10.48 7.14 -1.30
N LEU A 105 10.67 8.44 -1.58
CA LEU A 105 10.96 8.94 -2.94
C LEU A 105 12.26 8.38 -3.52
N THR A 106 13.18 7.91 -2.68
CA THR A 106 14.42 7.25 -3.16
C THR A 106 14.18 5.80 -3.61
N TRP A 107 13.05 5.21 -3.24
CA TRP A 107 12.68 3.82 -3.52
C TRP A 107 11.71 3.66 -4.69
N ILE A 108 10.86 4.67 -4.91
CA ILE A 108 10.03 4.79 -6.10
C ILE A 108 10.79 5.63 -7.12
N GLY A 109 11.16 5.05 -8.26
CA GLY A 109 11.86 5.80 -9.31
C GLY A 109 11.05 7.03 -9.72
N THR A 110 11.72 8.16 -9.96
CA THR A 110 11.12 9.37 -10.56
C THR A 110 10.85 9.14 -12.05
N GLY A 111 10.06 8.12 -12.38
CA GLY A 111 9.55 7.91 -13.72
C GLY A 111 8.39 8.86 -13.99
N SER A 112 8.49 9.68 -15.04
CA SER A 112 7.38 10.51 -15.52
C SER A 112 6.13 9.65 -15.72
N VAL A 113 5.09 9.89 -14.91
CA VAL A 113 3.75 9.44 -15.24
C VAL A 113 3.31 10.28 -16.44
N ALA A 114 3.40 9.71 -17.65
CA ALA A 114 2.66 10.25 -18.78
C ALA A 114 1.18 10.09 -18.44
N ILE A 115 0.54 11.16 -17.99
CA ILE A 115 -0.91 11.22 -17.90
C ILE A 115 -1.40 11.15 -19.35
N GLN A 116 -1.75 9.96 -19.83
CA GLN A 116 -2.55 9.83 -21.05
C GLN A 116 -3.93 10.41 -20.72
N LEU A 117 -4.06 11.72 -20.94
CA LEU A 117 -5.35 12.37 -21.07
C LEU A 117 -6.04 11.73 -22.26
N SER A 118 -6.97 10.82 -22.00
CA SER A 118 -7.93 10.33 -22.99
C SER A 118 -8.70 11.54 -23.51
N GLN A 119 -8.29 12.06 -24.68
CA GLN A 119 -9.11 12.97 -25.45
C GLN A 119 -10.17 12.13 -26.16
N ASN A 120 -11.32 11.95 -25.51
CA ASN A 120 -12.52 11.54 -26.22
C ASN A 120 -12.97 12.74 -27.08
N PRO A 121 -13.06 12.61 -28.41
CA PRO A 121 -13.65 13.65 -29.24
C PRO A 121 -15.13 13.85 -28.85
N PRO A 122 -15.66 15.08 -28.91
CA PRO A 122 -17.05 15.35 -28.60
C PRO A 122 -17.96 14.53 -29.53
N PRO A 123 -19.14 14.07 -29.05
CA PRO A 123 -20.07 13.32 -29.87
C PRO A 123 -20.50 14.15 -31.09
N PRO A 124 -20.72 13.52 -32.25
CA PRO A 124 -21.13 14.23 -33.45
C PRO A 124 -22.45 14.97 -33.18
N GLY A 125 -22.45 16.28 -33.47
CA GLY A 125 -23.61 17.13 -33.33
C GLY A 125 -24.79 16.57 -34.12
N ARG A 126 -25.95 16.47 -33.48
CA ARG A 126 -27.20 16.17 -34.18
C ARG A 126 -27.55 17.38 -35.04
N GLY A 127 -27.33 17.25 -36.35
CA GLY A 127 -27.91 18.15 -37.33
C GLY A 127 -29.39 17.83 -37.52
N SER A 128 -30.23 18.83 -37.32
CA SER A 128 -31.42 19.19 -38.13
C SER A 128 -32.10 20.38 -37.47
#